data_AF-A0A1Y1YWX2-F1
#
_entry.id   AF-A0A1Y1YWX2-F1
#
_cell.length_a   1.000
_cell.length_b   1.000
_cell.length_c   1.000
_cell.angle_alpha   90.00
_cell.angle_beta   90.00
_cell.angle_gamma   90.00
#
_symmetry.space_group_name_H-M   'P 1'
#
loop_
_entity.id
_entity.type
_entity.pdbx_description
1 polymer ?
#
loop_
_entity_poly.entity_id
_entity_poly.type
_entity_poly.pdbx_seq_one_letter_code
_entity_poly.pdbx_strand_id
1 'polypeptide(L)'
;PKKSKLNNDGYCKDAIRDVSQDNPGGSGCTAYCELRLTKKFGQEVPVTSGTCGEETDCSIAKGETVTYTSTYEINVGVSDDSLADILKASFTAGASWSFSKSISYSTTAARKKKLETNECGYWTFIPFIIESCGTLTTADKETKTWGQYNENSKTTCNKKKMHNVENYCNLTPYLDGNGATDGTVVFVYTDCGTGKLLPADKQEPEYRYPGVSTNTGDV
;
A
#
# COMPACT_ATOMS: atom_id res chain seq x y z
N PRO A 1 16.54 4.49 -7.56
CA PRO A 1 16.84 3.67 -8.77
C PRO A 1 16.08 2.35 -8.71
N LYS A 2 15.52 1.88 -9.84
CA LYS A 2 14.86 0.55 -9.90
C LYS A 2 15.86 -0.54 -9.54
N LYS A 3 15.49 -1.48 -8.67
CA LYS A 3 16.37 -2.57 -8.23
C LYS A 3 16.58 -3.64 -9.30
N SER A 4 15.55 -3.87 -10.12
CA SER A 4 15.52 -4.88 -11.17
C SER A 4 14.92 -4.33 -12.46
N LYS A 5 15.27 -4.93 -13.60
CA LYS A 5 14.76 -4.55 -14.94
C LYS A 5 14.18 -5.77 -15.66
N LEU A 6 13.22 -5.52 -16.55
CA LEU A 6 12.75 -6.54 -17.49
C LEU A 6 13.83 -6.85 -18.53
N ASN A 7 13.90 -8.11 -18.96
CA ASN A 7 14.60 -8.47 -20.18
C ASN A 7 13.75 -8.13 -21.43
N ASN A 8 14.28 -8.40 -22.63
CA ASN A 8 13.58 -8.13 -23.89
C ASN A 8 12.27 -8.92 -24.05
N ASP A 9 12.11 -10.02 -23.32
CA ASP A 9 10.93 -10.88 -23.33
C ASP A 9 9.89 -10.47 -22.27
N GLY A 10 10.14 -9.37 -21.52
CA GLY A 10 9.22 -8.86 -20.51
C GLY A 10 9.29 -9.55 -19.14
N TYR A 11 10.31 -10.37 -18.87
CA TYR A 11 10.48 -11.10 -17.60
C TYR A 11 11.54 -10.46 -16.70
N CYS A 12 11.37 -10.64 -15.39
CA CYS A 12 12.35 -10.33 -14.34
C CYS A 12 13.47 -11.37 -14.22
N LYS A 13 13.90 -11.94 -15.34
CA LYS A 13 14.72 -13.16 -15.41
C LYS A 13 16.01 -13.11 -14.58
N ASP A 14 16.67 -11.96 -14.55
CA ASP A 14 17.95 -11.79 -13.85
C ASP A 14 17.76 -11.62 -12.34
N ALA A 15 16.59 -11.15 -11.93
CA ALA A 15 16.23 -10.95 -10.53
C ALA A 15 15.55 -12.18 -9.90
N ILE A 16 15.10 -13.16 -10.69
CA ILE A 16 14.54 -14.41 -10.17
C ILE A 16 15.59 -15.16 -9.36
N ARG A 17 15.27 -15.35 -8.09
CA ARG A 17 16.00 -16.15 -7.12
C ARG A 17 15.02 -16.96 -6.29
N ASP A 18 15.53 -18.01 -5.65
CA ASP A 18 14.74 -18.72 -4.65
C ASP A 18 14.68 -17.85 -3.39
N VAL A 19 13.48 -17.34 -3.08
CA VAL A 19 13.30 -16.43 -1.92
C VAL A 19 13.38 -17.18 -0.58
N SER A 20 13.55 -18.50 -0.61
CA SER A 20 13.82 -19.33 0.59
C SER A 20 15.10 -18.93 1.32
N GLN A 21 16.04 -18.28 0.64
CA GLN A 21 17.26 -17.76 1.27
C GLN A 21 17.02 -16.51 2.11
N ASP A 22 15.98 -15.72 1.82
CA ASP A 22 15.65 -14.50 2.58
C ASP A 22 14.53 -14.72 3.60
N ASN A 23 13.72 -15.76 3.40
CA ASN A 23 12.64 -16.14 4.31
C ASN A 23 12.67 -17.66 4.53
N PRO A 24 13.08 -18.15 5.72
CA PRO A 24 13.19 -19.59 6.02
C PRO A 24 11.88 -20.41 5.92
N GLY A 25 10.73 -19.77 5.67
CA GLY A 25 9.46 -20.44 5.31
C GLY A 25 8.95 -20.14 3.89
N GLY A 26 9.63 -19.25 3.15
CA GLY A 26 9.26 -18.87 1.79
C GLY A 26 9.79 -19.86 0.77
N SER A 27 8.92 -20.42 -0.06
CA SER A 27 9.30 -21.40 -1.06
C SER A 27 8.85 -20.92 -2.44
N GLY A 28 9.67 -20.15 -3.15
CA GLY A 28 9.24 -19.62 -4.44
C GLY A 28 10.35 -19.05 -5.30
N CYS A 29 10.28 -19.34 -6.59
CA CYS A 29 11.14 -18.72 -7.59
C CYS A 29 10.38 -17.56 -8.20
N THR A 30 10.64 -16.36 -7.71
CA THR A 30 9.86 -15.18 -8.09
C THR A 30 10.68 -13.91 -7.98
N ALA A 31 10.30 -12.91 -8.77
CA ALA A 31 10.91 -11.59 -8.78
C ALA A 31 9.91 -10.55 -9.23
N TYR A 32 10.11 -9.33 -8.74
CA TYR A 32 9.35 -8.15 -9.14
C TYR A 32 10.27 -7.14 -9.82
N CYS A 33 9.84 -6.60 -10.96
CA CYS A 33 10.51 -5.50 -11.65
C CYS A 33 9.58 -4.31 -11.69
N GLU A 34 9.95 -3.30 -10.91
CA GLU A 34 9.22 -2.05 -10.85
C GLU A 34 9.28 -1.31 -12.20
N LEU A 35 8.10 -0.97 -12.73
CA LEU A 35 7.97 -0.22 -13.97
C LEU A 35 7.63 1.24 -13.70
N ARG A 36 6.74 1.51 -12.75
CA ARG A 36 6.33 2.86 -12.36
C ARG A 36 6.15 2.98 -10.85
N LEU A 37 6.42 4.19 -10.36
CA LEU A 37 6.07 4.64 -9.02
C LEU A 37 5.22 5.89 -9.15
N THR A 38 4.06 5.88 -8.50
CA THR A 38 3.14 7.02 -8.51
C THR A 38 2.78 7.39 -7.08
N LYS A 39 2.99 8.65 -6.70
CA LYS A 39 2.47 9.19 -5.43
C LYS A 39 1.01 9.59 -5.63
N LYS A 40 0.12 9.13 -4.75
CA LYS A 40 -1.32 9.48 -4.74
C LYS A 40 -1.82 9.65 -3.31
N PHE A 41 -3.04 10.18 -3.19
CA PHE A 41 -3.76 10.19 -1.92
C PHE A 41 -4.33 8.79 -1.65
N GLY A 42 -4.19 8.32 -0.41
CA GLY A 42 -4.82 7.10 0.06
C GLY A 42 -6.20 7.35 0.63
N GLN A 43 -6.88 6.28 1.00
CA GLN A 43 -8.17 6.36 1.65
C GLN A 43 -8.04 7.08 3.00
N GLU A 44 -9.02 7.94 3.28
CA GLU A 44 -9.09 8.69 4.53
C GLU A 44 -9.15 7.76 5.76
N VAL A 45 -8.63 8.26 6.89
CA VAL A 45 -8.75 7.64 8.20
C VAL A 45 -9.34 8.67 9.16
N PRO A 46 -10.63 8.55 9.51
CA PRO A 46 -11.27 9.47 10.45
C PRO A 46 -10.54 9.49 11.79
N VAL A 47 -10.38 10.68 12.37
CA VAL A 47 -9.84 10.85 13.71
C VAL A 47 -10.95 10.55 14.72
N THR A 48 -10.71 9.63 15.66
CA THR A 48 -11.75 9.12 16.58
C THR A 48 -12.47 10.20 17.39
N SER A 49 -11.77 11.24 17.82
CA SER A 49 -12.32 12.37 18.58
C SER A 49 -12.71 13.57 17.69
N GLY A 50 -12.62 13.42 16.37
CA GLY A 50 -12.63 14.52 15.42
C GLY A 50 -14.00 14.97 14.93
N THR A 51 -15.10 14.35 15.36
CA THR A 51 -16.46 14.66 14.89
C THR A 51 -17.10 15.79 15.69
N CYS A 52 -17.71 16.74 14.99
CA CYS A 52 -18.25 17.96 15.59
C CYS A 52 -19.59 18.37 14.97
N GLY A 53 -20.42 19.03 15.78
CA GLY A 53 -21.72 19.59 15.39
C GLY A 53 -21.65 21.09 15.10
N GLU A 54 -22.77 21.66 14.66
CA GLU A 54 -22.91 23.09 14.37
C GLU A 54 -22.63 23.98 15.58
N GLU A 55 -22.19 25.22 15.29
CA GLU A 55 -21.90 26.24 16.31
C GLU A 55 -20.87 25.82 17.37
N THR A 56 -19.99 24.87 17.02
CA THR A 56 -18.91 24.41 17.89
C THR A 56 -17.52 24.77 17.35
N ASP A 57 -16.56 24.90 18.27
CA ASP A 57 -15.13 24.91 17.92
C ASP A 57 -14.62 23.47 17.80
N CYS A 58 -14.58 22.97 16.58
CA CYS A 58 -14.11 21.63 16.30
C CYS A 58 -12.58 21.57 16.30
N SER A 59 -12.00 20.78 17.20
CA SER A 59 -10.55 20.71 17.32
C SER A 59 -10.02 19.30 17.56
N ILE A 60 -8.85 19.03 16.99
CA ILE A 60 -8.04 17.85 17.32
C ILE A 60 -6.76 18.30 18.01
N ALA A 61 -6.37 17.57 19.04
CA ALA A 61 -5.13 17.81 19.76
C ALA A 61 -3.93 17.29 18.99
N LYS A 62 -2.76 17.90 19.22
CA LYS A 62 -1.48 17.32 18.80
C LYS A 62 -1.27 15.99 19.51
N GLY A 63 -0.84 14.95 18.79
CA GLY A 63 -0.55 13.62 19.34
C GLY A 63 -1.68 12.61 19.15
N GLU A 64 -2.86 13.04 18.70
CA GLU A 64 -3.94 12.15 18.23
C GLU A 64 -3.36 11.15 17.22
N THR A 65 -3.50 9.85 17.50
CA THR A 65 -2.91 8.80 16.69
C THR A 65 -3.99 8.14 15.85
N VAL A 66 -3.76 8.09 14.54
CA VAL A 66 -4.57 7.32 13.59
C VAL A 66 -3.72 6.16 13.08
N THR A 67 -4.32 4.98 13.00
CA THR A 67 -3.65 3.80 12.49
C THR A 67 -4.08 3.58 11.05
N TYR A 68 -3.15 3.73 10.12
CA TYR A 68 -3.35 3.32 8.74
C TYR A 68 -2.80 1.91 8.55
N THR A 69 -3.66 0.98 8.15
CA THR A 69 -3.26 -0.38 7.80
C THR A 69 -3.22 -0.48 6.29
N SER A 70 -2.04 -0.73 5.74
CA SER A 70 -1.89 -0.98 4.31
C SER A 70 -2.35 -2.40 4.01
N THR A 71 -3.43 -2.54 3.24
CA THR A 71 -3.84 -3.84 2.71
C THR A 71 -2.99 -4.18 1.48
N TYR A 72 -2.59 -5.45 1.41
CA TYR A 72 -1.89 -6.01 0.25
C TYR A 72 -2.96 -6.58 -0.68
N GLU A 73 -3.19 -5.95 -1.83
CA GLU A 73 -4.10 -6.48 -2.83
C GLU A 73 -3.33 -7.42 -3.76
N ILE A 74 -3.39 -8.71 -3.46
CA ILE A 74 -2.92 -9.74 -4.39
C ILE A 74 -4.02 -9.95 -5.42
N ASN A 75 -3.97 -9.20 -6.52
CA ASN A 75 -4.84 -9.43 -7.67
C ASN A 75 -4.44 -10.67 -8.50
N VAL A 76 -3.61 -11.53 -7.92
CA VAL A 76 -3.28 -12.85 -8.46
C VAL A 76 -4.25 -13.80 -7.78
N GLY A 77 -5.10 -14.50 -8.54
CA GLY A 77 -6.13 -15.40 -8.01
C GLY A 77 -5.56 -16.63 -7.30
N VAL A 78 -4.85 -16.41 -6.20
CA VAL A 78 -4.12 -17.44 -5.48
C VAL A 78 -4.60 -17.46 -4.04
N SER A 79 -5.20 -18.58 -3.68
CA SER A 79 -5.85 -18.85 -2.41
C SER A 79 -4.91 -19.48 -1.37
N ASP A 80 -3.60 -19.40 -1.56
CA ASP A 80 -2.60 -20.01 -0.67
C ASP A 80 -1.82 -18.92 0.07
N ASP A 81 -1.98 -18.87 1.38
CA ASP A 81 -1.32 -17.93 2.29
C ASP A 81 0.22 -17.99 2.18
N SER A 82 0.77 -19.16 1.86
CA SER A 82 2.22 -19.31 1.65
C SER A 82 2.71 -18.55 0.41
N LEU A 83 1.88 -18.49 -0.65
CA LEU A 83 2.21 -17.73 -1.84
C LEU A 83 2.10 -16.23 -1.58
N ALA A 84 1.15 -15.77 -0.75
CA ALA A 84 1.02 -14.36 -0.40
C ALA A 84 2.31 -13.79 0.22
N ASP A 85 2.93 -14.53 1.16
CA ASP A 85 4.19 -14.14 1.78
C ASP A 85 5.36 -14.15 0.80
N ILE A 86 5.39 -15.12 -0.12
CA ILE A 86 6.39 -15.21 -1.20
C ILE A 86 6.28 -14.00 -2.14
N LEU A 87 5.07 -13.63 -2.55
CA LEU A 87 4.83 -12.48 -3.42
C LEU A 87 5.23 -11.18 -2.74
N LYS A 88 4.88 -11.04 -1.45
CA LYS A 88 5.27 -9.88 -0.65
C LYS A 88 6.78 -9.75 -0.49
N ALA A 89 7.48 -10.84 -0.23
CA ALA A 89 8.95 -10.84 -0.15
C ALA A 89 9.59 -10.43 -1.49
N SER A 90 9.04 -10.94 -2.59
CA SER A 90 9.51 -10.65 -3.94
C SER A 90 9.29 -9.20 -4.35
N PHE A 91 8.11 -8.67 -4.03
CA PHE A 91 7.81 -7.27 -4.19
C PHE A 91 8.76 -6.41 -3.35
N THR A 92 8.95 -6.71 -2.07
CA THR A 92 9.86 -5.95 -1.18
C THR A 92 11.31 -5.96 -1.69
N ALA A 93 11.76 -7.10 -2.22
CA ALA A 93 13.09 -7.23 -2.81
C ALA A 93 13.24 -6.44 -4.12
N GLY A 94 12.20 -6.39 -4.95
CA GLY A 94 12.23 -5.76 -6.28
C GLY A 94 11.81 -4.29 -6.34
N ALA A 95 10.97 -3.84 -5.40
CA ALA A 95 10.46 -2.48 -5.33
C ALA A 95 11.53 -1.54 -4.78
N SER A 96 11.61 -0.32 -5.31
CA SER A 96 12.58 0.67 -4.82
C SER A 96 12.11 1.38 -3.55
N TRP A 97 10.85 1.22 -3.16
CA TRP A 97 10.26 1.73 -1.92
C TRP A 97 10.07 0.62 -0.87
N SER A 98 10.33 0.91 0.41
CA SER A 98 10.16 -0.05 1.50
C SER A 98 8.69 -0.21 1.88
N PHE A 99 8.21 -1.45 1.96
CA PHE A 99 6.85 -1.77 2.38
C PHE A 99 6.75 -1.81 3.92
N SER A 100 5.69 -1.24 4.49
CA SER A 100 5.30 -1.48 5.89
C SER A 100 3.80 -1.79 5.98
N LYS A 101 3.45 -2.80 6.79
CA LYS A 101 2.11 -3.39 6.87
C LYS A 101 1.12 -2.53 7.66
N SER A 102 1.63 -1.83 8.67
CA SER A 102 0.85 -0.93 9.51
C SER A 102 1.76 0.18 9.97
N ILE A 103 1.33 1.42 9.76
CA ILE A 103 2.08 2.58 10.22
C ILE A 103 1.10 3.51 10.91
N SER A 104 1.43 3.91 12.13
CA SER A 104 0.71 4.92 12.87
C SER A 104 1.13 6.30 12.38
N TYR A 105 0.15 7.16 12.16
CA TYR A 105 0.36 8.60 12.07
C TYR A 105 -0.05 9.22 13.40
N SER A 106 0.76 10.15 13.89
CA SER A 106 0.39 11.00 15.01
C SER A 106 0.32 12.43 14.51
N THR A 107 -0.79 13.12 14.78
CA THR A 107 -0.99 14.50 14.37
C THR A 107 0.14 15.37 14.91
N THR A 108 0.87 16.02 14.01
CA THR A 108 2.05 16.82 14.38
C THR A 108 1.67 18.19 14.94
N ALA A 109 0.45 18.65 14.68
CA ALA A 109 -0.09 19.93 15.11
C ALA A 109 -1.57 19.81 15.49
N ALA A 110 -1.98 20.62 16.47
CA ALA A 110 -3.39 20.81 16.76
C ALA A 110 -4.07 21.55 15.60
N ARG A 111 -5.28 21.14 15.23
CA ARG A 111 -6.11 21.81 14.24
C ARG A 111 -7.41 22.27 14.88
N LYS A 112 -7.93 23.40 14.39
CA LYS A 112 -9.20 23.97 14.84
C LYS A 112 -9.99 24.48 13.65
N LYS A 113 -11.29 24.26 13.69
CA LYS A 113 -12.27 24.76 12.74
C LYS A 113 -13.48 25.23 13.51
N LYS A 114 -13.82 26.50 13.39
CA LYS A 114 -15.07 27.03 13.90
C LYS A 114 -16.17 26.66 12.89
N LEU A 115 -17.24 26.06 13.39
CA LEU A 115 -18.40 25.68 12.60
C LEU A 115 -19.51 26.69 12.82
N GLU A 116 -20.06 27.22 11.73
CA GLU A 116 -21.21 28.12 11.78
C GLU A 116 -22.53 27.32 11.85
N THR A 117 -23.67 28.00 11.89
CA THR A 117 -25.00 27.37 11.91
C THR A 117 -25.19 26.47 10.67
N ASN A 118 -25.67 25.25 10.86
CA ASN A 118 -25.78 24.17 9.86
C ASN A 118 -24.46 23.64 9.28
N GLU A 119 -23.31 23.91 9.91
CA GLU A 119 -22.03 23.27 9.53
C GLU A 119 -21.69 22.14 10.49
N CYS A 120 -21.66 20.91 9.99
CA CYS A 120 -21.17 19.75 10.74
C CYS A 120 -20.02 19.10 9.98
N GLY A 121 -19.28 18.24 10.66
CA GLY A 121 -18.20 17.53 10.00
C GLY A 121 -17.29 16.77 10.94
N TYR A 122 -16.17 16.33 10.39
CA TYR A 122 -15.16 15.61 11.14
C TYR A 122 -13.75 15.84 10.60
N TRP A 123 -12.75 15.67 11.46
CA TRP A 123 -11.36 15.64 11.06
C TRP A 123 -10.97 14.26 10.56
N THR A 124 -10.26 14.22 9.44
CA THR A 124 -9.76 12.97 8.83
C THR A 124 -8.32 13.14 8.38
N PHE A 125 -7.54 12.06 8.47
CA PHE A 125 -6.20 12.00 7.94
C PHE A 125 -6.20 11.32 6.57
N ILE A 126 -5.64 11.99 5.56
CA ILE A 126 -5.46 11.43 4.22
C ILE A 126 -3.98 11.11 4.05
N PRO A 127 -3.58 9.82 4.06
CA PRO A 127 -2.19 9.44 3.88
C PRO A 127 -1.74 9.70 2.45
N PHE A 128 -0.47 10.07 2.29
CA PHE A 128 0.19 9.91 1.00
C PHE A 128 0.60 8.46 0.83
N ILE A 129 0.28 7.88 -0.32
CA ILE A 129 0.66 6.51 -0.65
C ILE A 129 1.46 6.49 -1.95
N ILE A 130 2.40 5.55 -2.04
CA ILE A 130 3.15 5.21 -3.23
C ILE A 130 2.54 3.93 -3.82
N GLU A 131 2.03 4.04 -5.04
CA GLU A 131 1.70 2.90 -5.88
C GLU A 131 2.94 2.49 -6.67
N SER A 132 3.45 1.29 -6.41
CA SER A 132 4.46 0.65 -7.25
C SER A 132 3.81 -0.38 -8.12
N CYS A 133 3.91 -0.20 -9.45
CA CYS A 133 3.44 -1.17 -10.41
C CYS A 133 4.58 -1.68 -11.28
N GLY A 134 4.50 -2.96 -11.62
CA GLY A 134 5.54 -3.62 -12.39
C GLY A 134 5.10 -4.97 -12.91
N THR A 135 6.09 -5.77 -13.32
CA THR A 135 5.87 -7.17 -13.66
C THR A 135 6.33 -8.04 -12.52
N LEU A 136 5.47 -8.95 -12.11
CA LEU A 136 5.80 -10.04 -11.21
C LEU A 136 6.06 -11.29 -12.05
N THR A 137 7.27 -11.82 -11.99
CA THR A 137 7.64 -13.06 -12.68
C THR A 137 7.76 -14.19 -11.67
N THR A 138 7.13 -15.33 -11.95
CA THR A 138 7.33 -16.59 -11.23
C THR A 138 8.00 -17.62 -12.14
N ALA A 139 8.67 -18.61 -11.54
CA ALA A 139 9.25 -19.74 -12.26
C ALA A 139 9.06 -21.03 -11.47
N ASP A 140 9.06 -22.15 -12.17
CA ASP A 140 9.07 -23.47 -11.52
C ASP A 140 10.39 -23.71 -10.80
N LYS A 141 10.36 -24.44 -9.69
CA LYS A 141 11.58 -24.98 -9.08
C LYS A 141 12.06 -26.17 -9.89
N GLU A 142 13.38 -26.27 -10.08
CA GLU A 142 14.04 -27.47 -10.59
C GLU A 142 15.07 -27.96 -9.58
N THR A 143 14.97 -29.23 -9.19
CA THR A 143 15.95 -29.90 -8.34
C THR A 143 16.86 -30.73 -9.22
N LYS A 144 18.17 -30.45 -9.17
CA LYS A 144 19.19 -31.29 -9.79
C LYS A 144 19.88 -32.11 -8.72
N THR A 145 19.98 -33.41 -8.94
CA THR A 145 20.71 -34.33 -8.07
C THR A 145 22.03 -34.75 -8.72
N TRP A 146 23.05 -35.00 -7.91
CA TRP A 146 24.34 -35.53 -8.36
C TRP A 146 25.02 -36.37 -7.28
N GLY A 147 26.07 -37.09 -7.66
CA GLY A 147 26.74 -38.09 -6.81
C GLY A 147 26.31 -39.51 -7.15
N GLN A 148 27.10 -40.49 -6.73
CA GLN A 148 26.93 -41.91 -7.12
C GLN A 148 25.57 -42.49 -6.68
N TYR A 149 24.94 -41.88 -5.67
CA TYR A 149 23.63 -42.25 -5.15
C TYR A 149 22.62 -41.10 -5.08
N ASN A 150 22.79 -40.04 -5.90
CA ASN A 150 21.98 -38.80 -5.80
C ASN A 150 22.01 -38.16 -4.39
N GLU A 151 23.08 -38.38 -3.63
CA GLU A 151 23.25 -37.92 -2.26
C GLU A 151 23.32 -36.39 -2.15
N ASN A 152 23.63 -35.71 -3.25
CA ASN A 152 23.65 -34.26 -3.32
C ASN A 152 22.48 -33.77 -4.17
N SER A 153 21.84 -32.70 -3.72
CA SER A 153 20.80 -32.01 -4.48
C SER A 153 20.93 -30.49 -4.37
N LYS A 154 20.55 -29.80 -5.44
CA LYS A 154 20.40 -28.34 -5.45
C LYS A 154 19.11 -27.96 -6.15
N THR A 155 18.26 -27.28 -5.41
CA THR A 155 17.07 -26.63 -5.95
C THR A 155 17.47 -25.29 -6.54
N THR A 156 17.03 -25.03 -7.76
CA THR A 156 17.24 -23.76 -8.48
C THR A 156 15.95 -23.35 -9.18
N CYS A 157 15.92 -22.12 -9.70
CA CYS A 157 14.78 -21.62 -10.46
C CYS A 157 14.90 -21.97 -11.94
N ASN A 158 13.90 -22.64 -12.50
CA ASN A 158 13.85 -22.98 -13.90
C ASN A 158 13.50 -21.75 -14.75
N LYS A 159 14.53 -21.00 -15.14
CA LYS A 159 14.38 -19.79 -15.97
C LYS A 159 13.90 -20.05 -17.41
N LYS A 160 13.59 -21.30 -17.78
CA LYS A 160 12.94 -21.66 -19.06
C LYS A 160 11.41 -21.80 -18.92
N LYS A 161 10.90 -21.99 -17.70
CA LYS A 161 9.47 -22.09 -17.39
C LYS A 161 9.07 -20.95 -16.47
N MET A 162 8.84 -19.79 -17.07
CA MET A 162 8.49 -18.57 -16.34
C MET A 162 7.10 -18.09 -16.71
N HIS A 163 6.40 -17.52 -15.75
CA HIS A 163 5.10 -16.88 -15.94
C HIS A 163 5.15 -15.44 -15.43
N ASN A 164 4.45 -14.54 -16.13
CA ASN A 164 4.37 -13.12 -15.77
C ASN A 164 2.95 -12.75 -15.39
N VAL A 165 2.85 -11.96 -14.33
CA VAL A 165 1.70 -11.12 -14.03
C VAL A 165 2.14 -9.68 -14.30
N GLU A 166 1.68 -9.15 -15.42
CA GLU A 166 1.90 -7.75 -15.79
C GLU A 166 0.99 -6.82 -14.96
N ASN A 167 1.39 -5.55 -14.85
CA ASN A 167 0.65 -4.53 -14.10
C ASN A 167 0.33 -4.95 -12.65
N TYR A 168 1.24 -5.71 -12.04
CA TYR A 168 1.15 -6.06 -10.63
C TYR A 168 1.47 -4.82 -9.79
N CYS A 169 0.46 -4.30 -9.08
CA CYS A 169 0.55 -3.06 -8.33
C CYS A 169 0.37 -3.31 -6.83
N ASN A 170 1.16 -2.64 -6.01
CA ASN A 170 0.94 -2.57 -4.57
C ASN A 170 1.02 -1.13 -4.07
N LEU A 171 0.22 -0.87 -3.04
CA LEU A 171 0.18 0.41 -2.34
C LEU A 171 1.04 0.32 -1.08
N THR A 172 1.80 1.37 -0.84
CA THR A 172 2.63 1.52 0.37
C THR A 172 2.45 2.92 0.92
N PRO A 173 2.38 3.11 2.25
CA PRO A 173 2.42 4.45 2.80
C PRO A 173 3.73 5.14 2.45
N TYR A 174 3.64 6.42 2.11
CA TYR A 174 4.81 7.28 2.01
C TYR A 174 5.23 7.66 3.43
N LEU A 175 6.51 7.46 3.74
CA LEU A 175 7.10 7.78 5.04
C LEU A 175 7.79 9.15 4.99
N ASP A 176 7.63 9.93 6.04
CA ASP A 176 8.37 11.17 6.27
C ASP A 176 9.83 10.89 6.67
N GLY A 177 10.61 11.95 6.88
CA GLY A 177 12.02 11.83 7.30
C GLY A 177 12.24 11.16 8.66
N ASN A 178 11.18 10.96 9.44
CA ASN A 178 11.20 10.30 10.76
C ASN A 178 10.70 8.85 10.69
N GLY A 179 10.30 8.37 9.52
CA GLY A 179 9.74 7.03 9.33
C GLY A 179 8.26 6.91 9.74
N ALA A 180 7.55 8.02 9.97
CA ALA A 180 6.11 8.05 10.20
C ALA A 180 5.35 8.20 8.87
N THR A 181 4.09 7.75 8.79
CA THR A 181 3.27 7.98 7.58
C THR A 181 3.11 9.48 7.34
N ASP A 182 3.44 9.94 6.14
CA ASP A 182 3.16 11.31 5.72
C ASP A 182 1.73 11.42 5.16
N GLY A 183 1.18 12.62 5.20
CA GLY A 183 -0.16 12.89 4.72
C GLY A 183 -0.65 14.26 5.14
N THR A 184 -1.94 14.49 4.95
CA THR A 184 -2.58 15.74 5.36
C THR A 184 -3.76 15.45 6.26
N VAL A 185 -4.08 16.39 7.15
CA VAL A 185 -5.29 16.36 7.96
C VAL A 185 -6.21 17.43 7.43
N VAL A 186 -7.41 17.02 7.04
CA VAL A 186 -8.43 17.90 6.47
C VAL A 186 -9.72 17.81 7.26
N PHE A 187 -10.53 18.86 7.18
CA PHE A 187 -11.88 18.87 7.72
C PHE A 187 -12.87 18.48 6.63
N VAL A 188 -13.69 17.46 6.91
CA VAL A 188 -14.72 16.97 6.01
C VAL A 188 -16.06 17.48 6.48
N TYR A 189 -16.78 18.18 5.61
CA TYR A 189 -18.09 18.72 5.92
C TYR A 189 -19.19 17.68 5.70
N THR A 190 -20.11 17.60 6.64
CA THR A 190 -21.30 16.77 6.58
C THR A 190 -22.56 17.57 6.86
N ASP A 191 -23.68 17.08 6.33
CA ASP A 191 -25.00 17.58 6.67
C ASP A 191 -25.34 17.21 8.12
N CYS A 192 -25.70 18.21 8.94
CA CYS A 192 -25.93 18.03 10.37
C CYS A 192 -27.10 17.08 10.70
N GLY A 193 -28.13 17.02 9.85
CA GLY A 193 -29.31 16.20 10.10
C GLY A 193 -29.13 14.74 9.67
N THR A 194 -28.41 14.52 8.57
CA THR A 194 -28.28 13.19 7.93
C THR A 194 -26.91 12.55 8.11
N GLY A 195 -25.90 13.31 8.51
CA GLY A 195 -24.51 12.88 8.60
C GLY A 195 -23.85 12.61 7.24
N LYS A 196 -24.53 12.89 6.13
CA LYS A 196 -24.01 12.64 4.78
C LYS A 196 -22.97 13.69 4.40
N LEU A 197 -22.01 13.30 3.57
CA LEU A 197 -21.03 14.22 3.01
C LEU A 197 -21.73 15.37 2.27
N LEU A 198 -21.26 16.59 2.50
CA LEU A 198 -21.62 17.72 1.65
C LEU A 198 -20.99 17.56 0.26
N PRO A 199 -21.54 18.24 -0.77
CA PRO A 199 -21.02 18.20 -2.13
C PRO A 199 -19.52 18.47 -2.25
N ALA A 200 -18.86 17.88 -3.26
CA ALA A 200 -17.41 17.90 -3.41
C ALA A 200 -16.81 19.32 -3.47
N ASP A 201 -17.54 20.31 -4.00
CA ASP A 201 -17.11 21.70 -4.06
C ASP A 201 -16.99 22.38 -2.68
N LYS A 202 -17.64 21.81 -1.65
CA LYS A 202 -17.53 22.23 -0.24
C LYS A 202 -16.38 21.58 0.52
N GLN A 203 -15.82 20.50 0.00
CA GLN A 203 -14.75 19.75 0.68
C GLN A 203 -13.37 20.34 0.38
N GLU A 204 -12.37 20.06 1.21
CA GLU A 204 -10.98 20.44 0.90
C GLU A 204 -10.47 19.71 -0.37
N PRO A 205 -9.59 20.32 -1.20
CA PRO A 205 -9.16 19.75 -2.47
C PRO A 205 -8.62 18.32 -2.40
N GLU A 206 -7.90 17.99 -1.33
CA GLU A 206 -7.30 16.67 -1.09
C GLU A 206 -8.38 15.59 -0.87
N TYR A 207 -9.51 15.95 -0.27
CA TYR A 207 -10.63 15.03 -0.05
C TYR A 207 -11.37 14.66 -1.34
N ARG A 208 -11.27 15.52 -2.37
CA ARG A 208 -11.97 15.33 -3.66
C ARG A 208 -11.30 14.30 -4.57
N TYR A 209 -10.13 13.77 -4.20
CA TYR A 209 -9.43 12.81 -5.02
C TYR A 209 -10.13 11.44 -5.04
N PRO A 210 -10.19 10.75 -6.19
CA PRO A 210 -10.79 9.42 -6.28
C PRO A 210 -10.16 8.43 -5.30
N GLY A 211 -11.00 7.70 -4.56
CA GLY A 211 -10.58 6.70 -3.58
C GLY A 211 -10.19 7.25 -2.21
N VAL A 212 -10.27 8.56 -1.99
CA VAL A 212 -10.04 9.17 -0.66
C VAL A 212 -11.24 8.96 0.25
N SER A 213 -12.44 9.32 -0.20
CA SER A 213 -13.68 9.15 0.59
C SER A 213 -13.95 7.67 0.87
N THR A 214 -14.22 7.35 2.14
CA THR A 214 -14.71 6.02 2.55
C THR A 214 -16.18 5.79 2.18
N ASN A 215 -16.94 6.88 2.06
CA ASN A 215 -18.32 6.85 1.60
C ASN A 215 -18.33 7.00 0.07
N THR A 216 -18.26 5.88 -0.65
CA THR A 216 -18.59 5.84 -2.07
C THR A 216 -20.12 5.95 -2.23
N GLY A 217 -20.64 7.15 -2.01
CA GLY A 217 -21.85 7.60 -2.69
C GLY A 217 -21.38 8.23 -4.00
N ASP A 218 -21.79 7.64 -5.12
CA ASP A 218 -21.40 7.97 -6.50
C ASP A 218 -21.02 9.45 -6.72
N VAL A 219 -19.79 9.66 -7.21
CA VAL A 219 -19.39 10.90 -7.91
C VAL A 219 -19.74 10.75 -9.38
#